data_AF-A0A7C3TZW2-F1
#
_entry.id   AF-A0A7C3TZW2-F1
#
_cell.length_a   1.000
_cell.length_b   1.000
_cell.length_c   1.000
_cell.angle_alpha   90.00
_cell.angle_beta   90.00
_cell.angle_gamma   90.00
#
_symmetry.space_group_name_H-M   'P 1'
#
loop_
_entity.id
_entity.type
_entity.pdbx_description
1 polymer ?
#
loop_
_entity_poly.entity_id
_entity_poly.type
_entity_poly.pdbx_seq_one_letter_code
_entity_poly.pdbx_strand_id
1 'polypeptide(L)'
;MNWANPIQYLRDHLKALKWILYLVMAGAIVFDALIPKHHPHFFGDKIPAFWSVFGFVCCILLIRIMKGLAHTVLMRKEDYYG
;
A
#
# COMPACT_ATOMS: atom_id res chain seq x y z
N MET A 1 -0.23 -25.48 -12.89
CA MET A 1 -0.09 -24.91 -11.54
C MET A 1 -1.48 -24.54 -11.06
N ASN A 2 -2.00 -25.21 -10.02
CA ASN A 2 -3.38 -25.02 -9.60
C ASN A 2 -3.46 -23.81 -8.64
N TRP A 3 -3.68 -22.62 -9.19
CA TRP A 3 -3.63 -21.35 -8.46
C TRP A 3 -4.78 -21.13 -7.48
N ALA A 4 -5.83 -21.96 -7.54
CA ALA A 4 -6.99 -21.86 -6.65
C ALA A 4 -6.61 -22.08 -5.18
N ASN A 5 -5.78 -23.08 -4.88
CA ASN A 5 -5.41 -23.45 -3.52
C ASN A 5 -4.73 -22.32 -2.72
N PRO A 6 -3.69 -21.63 -3.23
CA PRO A 6 -3.06 -20.53 -2.51
C PRO A 6 -3.98 -19.30 -2.34
N ILE A 7 -4.85 -19.03 -3.32
CA ILE A 7 -5.81 -17.93 -3.23
C ILE A 7 -6.87 -18.21 -2.15
N GLN A 8 -7.40 -19.43 -2.11
CA GLN A 8 -8.33 -19.87 -1.06
C GLN A 8 -7.67 -19.74 0.32
N TYR A 9 -6.45 -20.25 0.47
CA TYR A 9 -5.72 -20.19 1.74
C TYR A 9 -5.54 -18.75 2.27
N LEU A 10 -5.14 -17.82 1.40
CA LEU A 10 -5.02 -16.41 1.77
C LEU A 10 -6.38 -15.77 2.10
N ARG A 11 -7.44 -16.19 1.42
CA ARG A 11 -8.82 -15.73 1.67
C ARG A 11 -9.31 -16.17 3.04
N ASP A 12 -9.10 -17.43 3.41
CA ASP A 12 -9.53 -17.98 4.69
C ASP A 12 -8.77 -17.34 5.87
N HIS A 13 -7.52 -16.92 5.65
CA HIS A 13 -6.67 -16.28 6.65
C HIS A 13 -6.57 -14.76 6.51
N LEU A 14 -7.54 -14.11 5.86
CA LEU A 14 -7.54 -12.65 5.60
C LEU A 14 -7.35 -11.80 6.86
N LYS A 15 -7.90 -12.23 8.00
CA LYS A 15 -7.72 -11.51 9.27
C LYS A 15 -6.25 -11.51 9.71
N ALA A 16 -5.61 -12.67 9.68
CA ALA A 16 -4.19 -12.80 10.04
C ALA A 16 -3.31 -12.03 9.06
N LEU A 17 -3.57 -12.13 7.75
CA LEU A 17 -2.83 -11.40 6.72
C LEU A 17 -2.91 -9.88 6.95
N LYS A 18 -4.09 -9.34 7.24
CA LYS A 18 -4.27 -7.91 7.54
C LYS A 18 -3.46 -7.49 8.77
N TRP A 19 -3.51 -8.28 9.84
CA TRP A 19 -2.73 -8.00 11.05
C TRP A 19 -1.22 -8.04 10.80
N ILE A 20 -0.73 -9.02 10.03
CA ILE A 20 0.68 -9.11 9.64
C ILE A 20 1.08 -7.86 8.85
N LEU A 21 0.28 -7.45 7.86
CA LEU A 21 0.56 -6.24 7.07
C LEU A 21 0.57 -4.98 7.94
N TYR A 22 -0.36 -4.85 8.89
CA TYR A 22 -0.36 -3.73 9.84
C TYR A 22 0.85 -3.76 10.78
N LEU A 23 1.27 -4.93 11.24
CA LEU A 23 2.48 -5.10 12.06
C LEU A 23 3.74 -4.73 11.29
N VAL A 24 3.87 -5.15 10.03
CA VAL A 24 4.98 -4.77 9.16
C VAL A 24 5.02 -3.26 8.97
N MET A 25 3.86 -2.63 8.74
CA MET A 25 3.78 -1.17 8.59
C MET A 25 4.17 -0.43 9.88
N ALA A 26 3.68 -0.90 11.05
CA ALA A 26 4.06 -0.36 12.34
C ALA A 26 5.56 -0.54 12.64
N GLY A 27 6.12 -1.70 12.28
CA GLY A 27 7.56 -1.98 12.40
C GLY A 27 8.41 -1.04 11.55
N ALA A 28 7.98 -0.76 10.31
CA ALA A 28 8.67 0.21 9.43
C ALA A 28 8.68 1.62 10.03
N ILE A 29 7.57 2.06 10.65
CA ILE A 29 7.46 3.35 11.35
C ILE A 29 8.43 3.42 12.54
N VAL A 30 8.48 2.36 13.35
CA VAL A 30 9.39 2.28 14.50
C VAL A 30 10.84 2.28 14.05
N PHE A 31 11.16 1.56 12.97
CA PHE A 31 12.51 1.51 12.41
C PHE A 31 12.96 2.89 11.89
N ASP A 32 12.09 3.63 11.19
CA ASP A 32 12.38 5.00 10.74
C ASP A 32 12.58 5.99 11.91
N ALA A 33 11.88 5.78 13.03
CA ALA A 33 12.02 6.62 14.23
C ALA A 33 13.28 6.31 15.05
N LEU A 34 13.77 5.07 15.04
CA LEU A 34 14.95 4.65 15.81
C LEU A 34 16.27 5.02 15.14
N ILE A 35 16.28 5.23 13.82
CA ILE A 35 17.51 5.58 13.10
C ILE A 35 17.81 7.09 13.28
N PRO A 36 18.91 7.46 13.96
CA PRO A 36 19.28 8.85 14.12
C PRO A 36 19.65 9.45 12.76
N LYS A 37 18.96 10.53 12.38
CA LYS A 37 19.17 11.20 11.10
C LYS A 37 20.40 12.11 11.19
N HIS A 38 21.57 11.62 10.78
CA HIS A 38 22.77 12.43 10.61
C HIS A 38 22.64 13.27 9.33
N HIS A 39 22.43 14.58 9.49
CA HIS A 39 22.26 15.61 8.45
C HIS A 39 20.88 15.74 7.81
N PRO A 40 20.00 16.62 8.33
CA PRO A 40 18.72 16.93 7.70
C PRO A 40 18.93 17.81 6.46
N HIS A 41 18.93 17.21 5.27
CA HIS A 41 18.92 17.93 3.99
C HIS A 41 17.51 18.35 3.57
N PHE A 42 16.47 17.72 4.13
CA PHE A 42 15.06 18.00 3.81
C PHE A 42 14.23 18.23 5.07
N PHE A 43 13.19 19.08 5.00
CA PHE A 43 12.33 19.40 6.16
C PHE A 43 11.67 18.15 6.76
N GLY A 44 11.29 17.19 5.91
CA GLY A 44 10.70 15.91 6.32
C GLY A 44 11.66 15.01 7.11
N ASP A 45 12.97 15.17 6.98
CA ASP A 45 13.94 14.35 7.74
C ASP A 45 13.93 14.70 9.24
N LYS A 46 13.48 15.90 9.60
CA LYS A 46 13.31 16.30 11.00
C LYS A 46 12.13 15.62 11.68
N ILE A 47 11.18 15.10 10.90
CA ILE A 47 9.98 14.44 11.41
C ILE A 47 10.24 12.93 11.46
N PRO A 48 10.15 12.28 12.64
CA PRO A 48 10.20 10.82 12.72
C PRO A 48 9.00 10.21 11.99
N ALA A 49 9.20 9.10 11.28
CA ALA A 49 8.19 8.39 10.48
C ALA A 49 7.69 9.11 9.21
N PHE A 50 8.31 10.24 8.83
CA PHE A 50 7.86 11.03 7.66
C PHE A 50 7.78 10.19 6.38
N TRP A 51 8.82 9.40 6.10
CA TRP A 51 8.90 8.61 4.88
C TRP A 51 7.89 7.46 4.85
N SER A 52 7.63 6.82 5.99
CA SER A 52 6.61 5.76 6.10
C SER A 52 5.21 6.33 5.89
N VAL A 53 4.89 7.48 6.49
CA VAL A 53 3.60 8.15 6.33
C VAL A 53 3.43 8.66 4.90
N PHE A 54 4.46 9.29 4.33
CA PHE A 54 4.44 9.77 2.95
C PHE A 54 4.18 8.62 1.98
N GLY A 55 4.92 7.52 2.09
CA GLY A 55 4.72 6.33 1.26
C GLY A 55 3.31 5.75 1.38
N PHE A 56 2.77 5.69 2.60
CA PHE A 56 1.40 5.21 2.84
C PHE A 56 0.35 6.11 2.18
N VAL A 57 0.47 7.42 2.32
CA VAL A 57 -0.44 8.41 1.71
C VAL A 57 -0.34 8.34 0.18
N CYS A 58 0.86 8.30 -0.38
CA CYS A 58 1.07 8.12 -1.82
C CYS A 58 0.44 6.83 -2.33
N CYS A 59 0.55 5.74 -1.58
CA CYS A 59 -0.05 4.46 -1.96
C CYS A 59 -1.58 4.56 -2.05
N ILE A 60 -2.23 5.17 -1.05
CA ILE A 60 -3.69 5.40 -1.07
C ILE A 60 -4.11 6.30 -2.24
N LEU A 61 -3.36 7.38 -2.47
CA LEU A 61 -3.63 8.31 -3.57
C LEU A 61 -3.51 7.60 -4.91
N LEU A 62 -2.44 6.82 -5.12
CA LEU A 62 -2.25 6.02 -6.33
C LEU A 62 -3.42 5.05 -6.55
N ILE A 63 -3.83 4.31 -5.52
CA ILE A 63 -4.98 3.39 -5.64
C ILE A 63 -6.24 4.14 -6.10
N ARG A 64 -6.52 5.32 -5.52
CA ARG A 64 -7.69 6.12 -5.90
C ARG A 64 -7.61 6.66 -7.31
N ILE A 65 -6.46 7.22 -7.70
CA ILE A 65 -6.25 7.77 -9.04
C ILE A 65 -6.34 6.66 -10.08
N MET A 66 -5.68 5.52 -9.85
CA MET A 66 -5.72 4.38 -10.76
C MET A 66 -7.13 3.81 -10.88
N LYS A 67 -7.87 3.69 -9.77
CA LYS A 67 -9.27 3.23 -9.81
C LYS A 67 -10.17 4.23 -10.57
N GLY A 68 -9.95 5.52 -10.40
CA GLY A 68 -10.64 6.57 -11.14
C GLY A 68 -10.37 6.48 -12.64
N LEU A 69 -9.09 6.42 -13.03
CA LEU A 69 -8.66 6.28 -14.43
C LEU A 69 -9.18 4.99 -15.07
N ALA A 70 -9.16 3.87 -14.33
CA ALA A 70 -9.72 2.62 -14.80
C ALA A 70 -11.22 2.75 -15.14
N HIS A 71 -11.98 3.48 -14.32
CA HIS A 71 -13.42 3.65 -14.53
C HIS A 71 -13.76 4.69 -15.61
N THR A 72 -12.90 5.69 -15.84
CA THR A 72 -13.18 6.78 -16.80
C THR A 72 -12.60 6.51 -18.19
N VAL A 73 -11.43 5.90 -18.27
CA VAL A 73 -10.69 5.71 -19.54
C VAL A 73 -10.75 4.26 -20.01
N LEU A 74 -10.66 3.30 -19.08
CA LEU A 74 -10.45 1.90 -19.41
C LEU A 74 -11.75 1.07 -19.46
N MET A 75 -12.78 1.47 -18.70
CA MET A 75 -14.10 0.83 -18.76
C MET A 75 -14.75 1.12 -20.11
N ARG A 76 -14.77 0.11 -20.96
CA ARG A 76 -15.46 0.10 -22.23
C ARG A 76 -16.86 -0.49 -22.00
N LYS A 77 -17.88 0.08 -22.65
CA LYS A 77 -19.27 -0.35 -22.51
C LYS A 77 -19.39 -1.85 -22.85
N GLU A 78 -20.22 -2.57 -22.11
CA GLU A 78 -20.41 -4.02 -22.26
C GLU A 78 -20.89 -4.41 -23.67
N ASP A 79 -21.56 -3.50 -24.38
CA ASP A 79 -22.01 -3.67 -25.76
C ASP A 79 -20.88 -3.70 -26.81
N TYR A 80 -19.62 -3.47 -26.41
CA TYR A 80 -18.48 -3.46 -27.34
C TYR A 80 -18.05 -4.87 -27.79
N TYR A 81 -18.50 -5.90 -27.10
CA TYR A 81 -18.26 -7.30 -27.45
C TYR A 81 -19.47 -7.98 -28.09
N GLY A 82 -20.50 -7.19 -28.45
CA GLY A 82 -21.60 -7.64 -29.30
C GLY A 82 -21.12 -8.03 -30.71
#